data_AF-A0A126Q498-F1
#
_entry.id   AF-A0A126Q498-F1
#
_cell.length_a   1.000
_cell.length_b   1.000
_cell.length_c   1.000
_cell.angle_alpha   90.00
_cell.angle_beta   90.00
_cell.angle_gamma   90.00
#
_symmetry.space_group_name_H-M   'P 1'
#
loop_
_entity.id
_entity.type
_entity.pdbx_description
1 polymer ?
#
loop_
_entity_poly.entity_id
_entity_poly.type
_entity_poly.pdbx_seq_one_letter_code
_entity_poly.pdbx_strand_id
1 'polypeptide(L)'
;MKMPQMSGAELLEKVAVNYPETFRVVLTGYADIESTIKAVNQGKIHRYLQKPWDNQELIAVVEEGLERVKLKAENLRLQKLTRL
;
A
#
# COMPACT_ATOMS: atom_id res chain seq x y z
N MET A 1 -14.08 -5.60 0.92
CA MET A 1 -13.23 -5.56 2.13
C MET A 1 -13.36 -6.78 3.04
N LYS A 2 -14.36 -7.67 2.89
CA LYS A 2 -14.52 -8.84 3.78
C LYS A 2 -13.69 -10.03 3.29
N MET A 3 -12.84 -10.57 4.16
CA MET A 3 -12.17 -11.86 3.97
C MET A 3 -12.50 -12.75 5.18
N PRO A 4 -12.38 -14.10 5.09
CA PRO A 4 -12.91 -15.02 6.09
C PRO A 4 -12.39 -14.84 7.52
N GLN A 5 -11.20 -14.26 7.71
CA GLN A 5 -10.55 -14.14 9.01
C GLN A 5 -10.46 -12.70 9.51
N MET A 6 -10.12 -11.76 8.63
CA MET A 6 -10.04 -10.33 8.92
C MET A 6 -10.34 -9.55 7.64
N SER A 7 -10.74 -8.30 7.77
CA SER A 7 -10.90 -7.42 6.61
C SER A 7 -9.55 -7.04 5.99
N GLY A 8 -9.57 -6.67 4.71
CA GLY A 8 -8.37 -6.17 4.02
C GLY A 8 -7.82 -4.90 4.68
N ALA A 9 -8.71 -4.06 5.25
CA ALA A 9 -8.33 -2.86 5.98
C ALA A 9 -7.53 -3.18 7.25
N GLU A 10 -8.03 -4.11 8.07
CA GLU A 10 -7.34 -4.55 9.30
C GLU A 10 -5.98 -5.17 9.01
N LEU A 11 -5.87 -5.96 7.92
CA LEU A 11 -4.59 -6.49 7.48
C LEU A 11 -3.61 -5.36 7.12
N LEU A 12 -4.05 -4.39 6.31
CA LEU A 12 -3.20 -3.29 5.85
C LEU A 12 -2.78 -2.37 7.00
N GLU A 13 -3.63 -2.16 8.00
CA GLU A 13 -3.29 -1.45 9.23
C GLU A 13 -2.17 -2.18 10.00
N LYS A 14 -2.31 -3.49 10.22
CA LYS A 14 -1.26 -4.31 10.86
C LYS A 14 0.06 -4.27 10.10
N VAL A 15 0.01 -4.30 8.76
CA VAL A 15 1.20 -4.18 7.91
C VAL A 15 1.83 -2.79 8.04
N ALA A 16 1.04 -1.72 8.08
CA ALA A 16 1.54 -0.35 8.22
C ALA A 16 2.29 -0.14 9.55
N VAL A 17 1.89 -0.84 10.61
CA VAL A 17 2.56 -0.79 11.92
C VAL A 17 3.82 -1.65 11.95
N ASN A 18 3.71 -2.92 11.54
CA ASN A 18 4.80 -3.88 11.71
C ASN A 18 5.85 -3.81 10.59
N TYR A 19 5.45 -3.38 9.40
CA TYR A 19 6.29 -3.32 8.20
C TYR A 19 6.08 -1.97 7.46
N PRO A 20 6.45 -0.84 8.09
CA PRO A 20 6.12 0.51 7.60
C PRO A 20 6.68 0.80 6.20
N GLU A 21 7.77 0.13 5.82
CA GLU A 21 8.44 0.25 4.52
C GLU A 21 7.73 -0.48 3.38
N THR A 22 6.76 -1.35 3.68
CA THR A 22 6.03 -2.12 2.65
C THR A 22 5.13 -1.19 1.84
N PHE A 23 5.24 -1.24 0.51
CA PHE A 23 4.26 -0.59 -0.36
C PHE A 23 2.94 -1.36 -0.31
N ARG A 24 1.85 -0.64 -0.07
CA ARG A 24 0.54 -1.20 0.27
C ARG A 24 -0.49 -0.79 -0.76
N VAL A 25 -1.10 -1.77 -1.40
CA VAL A 25 -2.14 -1.61 -2.43
C VAL A 25 -3.39 -2.35 -2.00
N VAL A 26 -4.56 -1.73 -2.16
CA VAL A 26 -5.85 -2.41 -1.92
C VAL A 26 -6.56 -2.67 -3.24
N LEU A 27 -7.09 -3.89 -3.41
CA LEU A 27 -7.94 -4.23 -4.54
C LEU A 27 -9.41 -4.20 -4.09
N THR A 28 -10.22 -3.33 -4.66
CA THR A 28 -11.59 -3.06 -4.20
C THR A 28 -12.63 -3.12 -5.32
N GLY A 29 -13.86 -3.54 -4.99
CA GLY A 29 -14.99 -3.50 -5.93
C GLY A 29 -15.89 -2.28 -5.67
N TYR A 30 -16.83 -2.00 -6.58
CA TYR A 30 -17.75 -0.85 -6.48
C TYR A 30 -18.49 -0.75 -5.12
N ALA A 31 -18.80 -1.87 -4.49
CA ALA A 31 -19.57 -1.92 -3.24
C ALA A 31 -18.77 -1.55 -1.97
N ASP A 32 -17.45 -1.29 -2.08
CA ASP A 32 -16.54 -1.18 -0.93
C ASP A 32 -15.84 0.19 -0.83
N ILE A 33 -16.26 1.22 -1.58
CA ILE A 33 -15.57 2.52 -1.65
C ILE A 33 -15.44 3.20 -0.27
N GLU A 34 -16.51 3.27 0.54
CA GLU A 34 -16.42 3.89 1.87
C GLU A 34 -15.44 3.18 2.81
N SER A 35 -15.44 1.85 2.77
CA SER A 35 -14.48 1.04 3.54
C SER A 35 -13.06 1.20 3.03
N THR A 36 -12.90 1.45 1.73
CA THR A 36 -11.62 1.78 1.09
C THR A 36 -11.12 3.14 1.56
N ILE A 37 -11.98 4.16 1.62
CA ILE A 37 -11.64 5.49 2.14
C ILE A 37 -11.22 5.42 3.62
N LYS A 38 -11.92 4.64 4.45
CA LYS A 38 -11.48 4.39 5.83
C LYS A 38 -10.10 3.73 5.87
N ALA A 39 -9.84 2.73 5.03
CA ALA A 39 -8.52 2.12 4.92
C ALA A 39 -7.44 3.09 4.39
N VAL A 40 -7.77 4.05 3.54
CA VAL A 40 -6.85 5.12 3.13
C VAL A 40 -6.44 5.94 4.34
N ASN A 41 -7.43 6.40 5.10
CA ASN A 41 -7.21 7.28 6.24
C ASN A 41 -6.57 6.58 7.44
N GLN A 42 -6.86 5.29 7.65
CA GLN A 42 -6.43 4.52 8.83
C GLN A 42 -5.24 3.57 8.54
N GLY A 43 -5.20 2.95 7.35
CA GLY A 43 -4.23 1.92 6.97
C GLY A 43 -3.02 2.41 6.18
N LYS A 44 -2.86 3.73 5.99
CA LYS A 44 -1.76 4.35 5.23
C LYS A 44 -1.50 3.63 3.90
N ILE A 45 -2.56 3.32 3.16
CA ILE A 45 -2.41 2.65 1.85
C ILE A 45 -1.86 3.65 0.84
N HIS A 46 -1.10 3.18 -0.14
CA HIS A 46 -0.47 4.04 -1.12
C HIS A 46 -1.28 4.13 -2.41
N ARG A 47 -1.89 3.00 -2.82
CA ARG A 47 -2.72 2.91 -4.02
C ARG A 47 -3.93 2.03 -3.76
N TYR A 48 -4.98 2.25 -4.53
CA TYR A 48 -6.07 1.30 -4.70
C TYR A 48 -6.20 0.95 -6.18
N LEU A 49 -6.71 -0.24 -6.44
CA LEU A 49 -7.01 -0.76 -7.77
C LEU A 49 -8.41 -1.34 -7.76
N GLN A 50 -9.18 -1.03 -8.80
CA GLN A 50 -10.55 -1.48 -8.90
C GLN A 50 -10.64 -2.89 -9.49
N LYS A 51 -11.59 -3.69 -9.02
CA LYS A 51 -11.93 -5.00 -9.63
C LYS A 51 -13.13 -4.87 -10.57
N PRO A 52 -13.12 -5.53 -11.74
CA PRO A 52 -11.97 -6.18 -12.36
C PRO A 52 -10.90 -5.15 -12.77
N TRP A 53 -9.62 -5.51 -12.68
CA TRP A 53 -8.51 -4.60 -12.97
C TRP A 53 -8.04 -4.71 -14.41
N ASP A 54 -7.40 -3.65 -14.89
CA ASP A 54 -6.57 -3.70 -16.09
C ASP A 54 -5.15 -4.19 -15.74
N ASN A 55 -4.57 -5.04 -16.59
CA ASN A 55 -3.25 -5.62 -16.33
C ASN A 55 -2.11 -4.59 -16.45
N GLN A 56 -2.22 -3.63 -17.37
CA GLN A 56 -1.22 -2.59 -17.51
C GLN A 56 -1.26 -1.66 -16.29
N GLU A 57 -2.46 -1.34 -15.80
CA GLU A 57 -2.62 -0.56 -14.58
C GLU A 57 -2.03 -1.28 -13.35
N LEU A 58 -2.28 -2.58 -13.21
CA LEU A 58 -1.68 -3.37 -12.12
C LEU A 58 -0.15 -3.38 -12.19
N ILE A 59 0.42 -3.60 -13.37
CA ILE A 59 1.88 -3.58 -13.57
C ILE A 59 2.44 -2.21 -13.19
N ALA A 60 1.83 -1.12 -13.68
CA ALA A 60 2.28 0.23 -13.38
C ALA A 60 2.26 0.55 -11.87
N VAL A 61 1.25 0.07 -11.14
CA VAL A 61 1.16 0.22 -9.68
C VAL A 61 2.26 -0.56 -8.96
N VAL A 62 2.60 -1.76 -9.45
CA VAL A 62 3.68 -2.56 -8.87
C VAL A 62 5.04 -1.91 -9.14
N GLU A 63 5.28 -1.42 -10.35
CA GLU A 63 6.50 -0.71 -10.72
C GLU A 63 6.70 0.55 -9.88
N GLU A 64 5.66 1.36 -9.70
CA GLU A 64 5.67 2.52 -8.80
C GLU A 64 6.02 2.10 -7.36
N GLY A 65 5.42 1.01 -6.88
CA GLY A 65 5.68 0.50 -5.54
C GLY A 65 7.14 0.10 -5.33
N LEU A 66 7.72 -0.60 -6.30
CA LEU A 66 9.13 -1.00 -6.26
C LEU A 66 10.06 0.22 -6.27
N GLU A 67 9.78 1.21 -7.12
CA GLU A 67 10.56 2.43 -7.19
C GLU A 67 10.52 3.21 -5.87
N ARG A 68 9.33 3.38 -5.28
CA ARG A 68 9.17 4.08 -4.00
C ARG A 68 9.91 3.40 -2.85
N VAL A 69 9.84 2.07 -2.77
CA VAL A 69 10.59 1.30 -1.75
C VAL A 69 12.09 1.50 -1.94
N LYS A 70 12.59 1.42 -3.17
CA LYS A 70 14.01 1.64 -3.49
C LYS A 70 14.46 3.06 -3.12
N LEU A 71 13.71 4.08 -3.52
CA LEU A 71 14.02 5.48 -3.22
C LEU A 71 14.05 5.75 -1.72
N LYS A 72 13.09 5.19 -0.96
CA LYS A 72 13.05 5.38 0.49
C LYS A 72 14.22 4.70 1.19
N ALA A 73 14.58 3.48 0.77
CA ALA A 73 15.76 2.78 1.28
C ALA A 73 17.05 3.57 1.00
N GLU A 74 17.19 4.10 -0.21
CA GLU A 74 18.36 4.91 -0.59
C GLU A 74 18.41 6.24 0.18
N ASN A 75 17.26 6.91 0.36
CA ASN A 75 17.18 8.13 1.16
C ASN A 75 17.63 7.89 2.61
N LEU A 76 17.16 6.81 3.24
CA LEU A 76 17.59 6.41 4.58
C LEU A 76 19.09 6.07 4.63
N ARG A 77 19.63 5.44 3.58
CA ARG A 77 21.07 5.15 3.46
C ARG A 77 21.89 6.44 3.42
N LEU A 78 21.50 7.39 2.56
CA LEU A 78 22.18 8.68 2.41
C LEU A 78 22.09 9.51 3.69
N GLN A 79 20.92 9.59 4.33
CA GLN A 79 20.75 10.31 5.59
C GLN A 79 21.66 9.78 6.71
N LYS A 80 21.93 8.47 6.74
CA LYS A 80 22.87 7.88 7.71
C LYS A 80 24.31 8.28 7.43
N LEU A 81 24.69 8.42 6.16
CA LEU A 81 26.05 8.81 5.76
C LEU A 81 26.35 10.29 6.03
N THR A 82 25.36 11.18 5.85
CA THR A 82 25.51 12.62 6.09
C THR A 82 25.48 13.02 7.57
N ARG A 83 25.12 12.09 8.47
CA ARG A 83 25.04 12.33 9.93
C ARG A 83 26.32 11.94 10.70
N LEU A 84 27.37 11.51 10.00
CA LEU A 84 28.74 11.32 10.50
C LEU A 84 29.56 12.58 10.21
#